data_AF-A0A167Q9E9-F1
#
_entry.id   AF-A0A167Q9E9-F1
#
_cell.length_a   1.000
_cell.length_b   1.000
_cell.length_c   1.000
_cell.angle_alpha   90.00
_cell.angle_beta   90.00
_cell.angle_gamma   90.00
#
_symmetry.space_group_name_H-M   'P 1'
#
loop_
_entity.id
_entity.type
_entity.pdbx_description
1 polymer ?
#
loop_
_entity_poly.entity_id
_entity_poly.type
_entity_poly.pdbx_seq_one_letter_code
_entity_poly.pdbx_strand_id
1 'polypeptide(L)'
;MVYTFILPTTSPLSFQSFISSTTHPSLPQTASTARHALRLALKAHKRLPRGPRQDAHLPTVLSALNEYIPLLFAILNGLNGRSVTTEPYSAQDGYTSGGANLRIGEIVDITIRVEIQSAWRCTLSSSGGLNFGSGGDNESGHGIRTRNGRVSGRGIHFELAFTLTTLGYVLSRMARAGVVAALYASSTPSAEVRTAAVQTATRYLLQASSVHNMLASSPTFTAATASTVPDLEAGTQSALSSLAMAEATLLAVLKDDAYIAACIQSRNPNDKEWMVRAPEIPKVRALLFARLCVRAAEYAEQATAGLGAVGSTSGRAGRVDEDLLRYTGVLARVARARACRFFGVDAELSGKVGEGIAWLRAARTSLGLRGASQEETASSGGSSKGGLSRLKREWTERREERRVTKDAGGSRSEKGPLDAGDDAGRDEEGRVLAMLETKWVKMNDTMNTHPIPPSAPLLSNLPSGRDIHSPPTPYQPPSLDQDQLMRMRAPPDERDDIQVGSDDDSEDDAGQPGGCGTPGAFPDRSATASSVYY
;
A
#
# COMPACT_ATOMS: atom_id res chain seq x y z
N MET A 1 8.17 -0.44 -5.81
CA MET A 1 8.06 0.15 -4.46
C MET A 1 6.78 -0.34 -3.81
N VAL A 2 6.42 0.15 -2.63
CA VAL A 2 5.19 -0.22 -1.91
C VAL A 2 4.20 0.94 -1.98
N TYR A 3 2.90 0.66 -2.13
CA TYR A 3 1.86 1.70 -2.23
C TYR A 3 1.73 2.51 -0.94
N THR A 4 1.39 3.79 -1.06
CA THR A 4 1.22 4.69 0.10
C THR A 4 -0.26 4.91 0.36
N PHE A 5 -0.87 4.02 1.16
CA PHE A 5 -2.29 4.16 1.51
C PHE A 5 -2.57 5.43 2.33
N ILE A 6 -3.73 6.03 2.10
CA ILE A 6 -4.28 7.04 3.00
C ILE A 6 -5.01 6.30 4.13
N LEU A 7 -4.73 6.68 5.37
CA LEU A 7 -5.39 6.06 6.53
C LEU A 7 -6.79 6.65 6.73
N PRO A 8 -7.82 5.81 6.94
CA PRO A 8 -9.16 6.28 7.22
C PRO A 8 -9.24 6.99 8.58
N THR A 9 -10.26 7.82 8.74
CA THR A 9 -10.61 8.46 10.02
C THR A 9 -11.99 8.03 10.45
N THR A 10 -12.32 8.22 11.72
CA THR A 10 -13.58 7.68 12.27
C THR A 10 -14.26 8.62 13.25
N SER A 11 -15.58 8.48 13.40
CA SER A 11 -16.39 9.18 14.38
C SER A 11 -16.09 8.70 15.81
N PRO A 12 -16.51 9.47 16.82
CA PRO A 12 -16.65 8.95 18.18
C PRO A 12 -17.57 7.72 18.21
N LEU A 13 -17.28 6.80 19.12
CA LEU A 13 -18.07 5.60 19.42
C LEU A 13 -17.90 5.27 20.90
N SER A 14 -19.00 5.10 21.63
CA SER A 14 -18.99 4.60 23.01
C SER A 14 -19.77 3.29 23.06
N PHE A 15 -19.11 2.17 23.35
CA PHE A 15 -19.75 0.85 23.41
C PHE A 15 -20.74 0.74 24.57
N GLN A 16 -20.57 1.50 25.65
CA GLN A 16 -21.46 1.45 26.82
C GLN A 16 -22.91 1.85 26.48
N SER A 17 -23.12 2.67 25.44
CA SER A 17 -24.46 3.00 24.96
C SER A 17 -25.13 1.89 24.15
N PHE A 18 -24.37 0.90 23.67
CA PHE A 18 -24.86 -0.16 22.78
C PHE A 18 -24.88 -1.53 23.45
N ILE A 19 -23.92 -1.82 24.32
CA ILE A 19 -23.73 -3.14 24.92
C ILE A 19 -23.45 -3.05 26.42
N SER A 20 -23.81 -4.11 27.14
CA SER A 20 -23.37 -4.34 28.52
C SER A 20 -22.89 -5.77 28.71
N SER A 21 -21.94 -5.98 29.62
CA SER A 21 -21.49 -7.31 29.99
C SER A 21 -21.76 -7.56 31.47
N THR A 22 -22.32 -8.72 31.78
CA THR A 22 -22.58 -9.18 33.15
C THR A 22 -21.32 -9.75 33.78
N THR A 23 -20.48 -10.44 32.99
CA THR A 23 -19.25 -11.06 33.46
C THR A 23 -18.06 -10.10 33.47
N HIS A 24 -18.00 -9.15 32.51
CA HIS A 24 -16.90 -8.20 32.34
C HIS A 24 -17.42 -6.77 32.20
N PRO A 25 -18.00 -6.17 33.24
CA PRO A 25 -18.74 -4.91 33.14
C PRO A 25 -17.90 -3.72 32.64
N SER A 26 -16.58 -3.71 32.82
CA SER A 26 -15.70 -2.65 32.30
C SER A 26 -15.22 -2.88 30.86
N LEU A 27 -15.45 -4.05 30.24
CA LEU A 27 -15.06 -4.32 28.85
C LEU A 27 -15.61 -3.28 27.84
N PRO A 28 -16.91 -2.91 27.87
CA PRO A 28 -17.42 -1.85 26.98
C PRO A 28 -16.74 -0.50 27.21
N GLN A 29 -16.39 -0.13 28.44
CA GLN A 29 -15.69 1.13 28.72
C GLN A 29 -14.27 1.08 28.18
N THR A 30 -13.52 0.03 28.48
CA THR A 30 -12.15 -0.18 27.98
C THR A 30 -12.10 -0.16 26.45
N ALA A 31 -13.06 -0.81 25.78
CA ALA A 31 -13.19 -0.77 24.32
C ALA A 31 -13.47 0.65 23.81
N SER A 32 -14.26 1.44 24.52
CA SER A 32 -14.55 2.84 24.17
C SER A 32 -13.31 3.73 24.33
N THR A 33 -12.52 3.53 25.39
CA THR A 33 -11.27 4.24 25.64
C THR A 33 -10.21 3.91 24.58
N ALA A 34 -9.99 2.62 24.29
CA ALA A 34 -9.07 2.19 23.24
C ALA A 34 -9.51 2.73 21.87
N ARG A 35 -10.82 2.74 21.60
CA ARG A 35 -11.37 3.32 20.38
C ARG A 35 -11.15 4.83 20.28
N HIS A 36 -11.29 5.53 21.40
CA HIS A 36 -11.00 6.96 21.46
C HIS A 36 -9.52 7.23 21.18
N ALA A 37 -8.61 6.47 21.77
CA ALA A 37 -7.16 6.56 21.52
C ALA A 37 -6.82 6.33 20.04
N LEU A 38 -7.41 5.31 19.41
CA LEU A 38 -7.26 5.06 17.98
C LEU A 38 -7.73 6.25 17.14
N ARG A 39 -8.90 6.82 17.45
CA ARG A 39 -9.43 8.00 16.76
C ARG A 39 -8.48 9.19 16.87
N LEU A 40 -7.92 9.45 18.06
CA LEU A 40 -6.95 10.53 18.28
C LEU A 40 -5.67 10.29 17.48
N ALA A 41 -5.14 9.06 17.48
CA ALA A 41 -3.95 8.69 16.71
C ALA A 41 -4.17 8.90 15.20
N LEU A 42 -5.34 8.50 14.66
CA LEU A 42 -5.69 8.71 13.26
C LEU A 42 -5.88 10.20 12.92
N LYS A 43 -6.54 10.99 13.79
CA LYS A 43 -6.68 12.44 13.62
C LYS A 43 -5.31 13.14 13.64
N ALA A 44 -4.44 12.79 14.59
CA ALA A 44 -3.08 13.33 14.68
C ALA A 44 -2.27 12.99 13.42
N HIS A 45 -2.31 11.73 12.99
CA HIS A 45 -1.63 11.28 11.79
C HIS A 45 -2.08 12.06 10.53
N LYS A 46 -3.39 12.24 10.34
CA LYS A 46 -3.95 13.01 9.20
C LYS A 46 -3.47 14.46 9.17
N ARG A 47 -3.28 15.09 10.34
CA ARG A 47 -2.85 16.50 10.46
C ARG A 47 -1.36 16.71 10.18
N LEU A 48 -0.55 15.65 10.25
CA LEU A 48 0.88 15.75 9.97
C LEU A 48 1.14 15.95 8.46
N PRO A 49 2.18 16.71 8.07
CA PRO A 49 2.61 16.82 6.68
C PRO A 49 2.97 15.45 6.10
N ARG A 50 2.55 15.20 4.85
CA ARG A 50 2.88 13.95 4.12
C ARG A 50 4.41 13.77 4.04
N GLY A 51 4.87 12.52 4.16
CA GLY A 51 6.29 12.16 4.12
C GLY A 51 6.85 11.76 5.49
N PRO A 52 8.11 12.10 5.82
CA PRO A 52 8.82 11.53 6.97
C PRO A 52 8.13 11.69 8.33
N ARG A 53 7.43 12.82 8.55
CA ARG A 53 6.71 13.08 9.81
C ARG A 53 5.52 12.14 9.99
N GLN A 54 4.74 11.91 8.94
CA GLN A 54 3.66 10.93 8.98
C GLN A 54 4.20 9.52 9.18
N ASP A 55 5.29 9.17 8.49
CA ASP A 55 5.89 7.83 8.57
C ASP A 55 6.43 7.54 9.98
N ALA A 56 7.03 8.53 10.65
CA ALA A 56 7.46 8.43 12.04
C ALA A 56 6.31 8.22 13.04
N HIS A 57 5.07 8.59 12.68
CA HIS A 57 3.89 8.42 13.54
C HIS A 57 3.16 7.09 13.32
N LEU A 58 3.51 6.31 12.29
CA LEU A 58 2.87 5.02 12.01
C LEU A 58 2.94 4.03 13.18
N PRO A 59 4.05 3.91 13.94
CA PRO A 59 4.12 3.02 15.10
C PRO A 59 3.07 3.36 16.17
N THR A 60 2.77 4.64 16.39
CA THR A 60 1.72 5.08 17.34
C THR A 60 0.34 4.61 16.91
N VAL A 61 0.02 4.70 15.61
CA VAL A 61 -1.26 4.20 15.08
C VAL A 61 -1.33 2.68 15.18
N LEU A 62 -0.23 1.99 14.90
CA LEU A 62 -0.15 0.54 15.03
C LEU A 62 -0.36 0.07 16.48
N SER A 63 0.21 0.76 17.47
CA SER A 63 -0.01 0.46 18.89
C SER A 63 -1.49 0.58 19.24
N ALA A 64 -2.13 1.70 18.88
CA ALA A 64 -3.55 1.91 19.15
C ALA A 64 -4.45 0.87 18.47
N LEU A 65 -4.10 0.40 17.28
CA LEU A 65 -4.80 -0.71 16.62
C LEU A 65 -4.62 -2.03 17.37
N ASN A 66 -3.39 -2.36 17.77
CA ASN A 66 -3.08 -3.59 18.49
C ASN A 66 -3.70 -3.64 19.89
N GLU A 67 -3.93 -2.49 20.53
CA GLU A 67 -4.67 -2.39 21.79
C GLU A 67 -6.19 -2.56 21.58
N TYR A 68 -6.72 -2.06 20.46
CA TYR A 68 -8.16 -2.05 20.20
C TYR A 68 -8.69 -3.37 19.60
N ILE A 69 -7.94 -4.00 18.71
CA ILE A 69 -8.36 -5.22 17.99
C ILE A 69 -8.74 -6.37 18.95
N PRO A 70 -7.95 -6.70 19.99
CA PRO A 70 -8.30 -7.77 20.93
C PRO A 70 -9.65 -7.52 21.63
N LEU A 71 -9.94 -6.26 21.97
CA LEU A 71 -11.20 -5.88 22.61
C LEU A 71 -12.39 -6.09 21.65
N LEU A 72 -12.24 -5.75 20.37
CA LEU A 72 -13.26 -6.03 19.36
C LEU A 72 -13.53 -7.52 19.17
N PHE A 73 -12.47 -8.35 19.16
CA PHE A 73 -12.63 -9.80 19.05
C PHE A 73 -13.25 -10.41 20.31
N ALA A 74 -12.92 -9.90 21.51
CA ALA A 74 -13.57 -10.31 22.75
C ALA A 74 -15.07 -9.96 22.73
N ILE A 75 -15.43 -8.76 22.25
CA ILE A 75 -16.82 -8.37 22.06
C ILE A 75 -17.52 -9.28 21.06
N LEU A 76 -16.89 -9.55 19.92
CA LEU A 76 -17.44 -10.43 18.89
C LEU A 76 -17.65 -11.87 19.42
N ASN A 77 -16.70 -12.41 20.16
CA ASN A 77 -16.82 -13.75 20.73
C ASN A 77 -17.94 -13.82 21.77
N GLY A 78 -18.02 -12.82 22.66
CA GLY A 78 -19.09 -12.76 23.65
C GLY A 78 -20.48 -12.63 23.04
N LEU A 79 -20.63 -11.84 21.97
CA LEU A 79 -21.90 -11.74 21.22
C LEU A 79 -22.31 -13.04 20.53
N ASN A 80 -21.36 -13.90 20.19
CA ASN A 80 -21.62 -15.20 19.56
C ASN A 80 -21.67 -16.36 20.57
N GLY A 81 -21.57 -16.09 21.88
CA GLY A 81 -21.48 -17.12 22.92
C GLY A 81 -20.23 -18.00 22.81
N ARG A 82 -19.17 -17.51 22.14
CA ARG A 82 -17.88 -18.20 22.00
C ARG A 82 -16.96 -17.81 23.15
N SER A 83 -16.14 -18.75 23.61
CA SER A 83 -15.11 -18.47 24.59
C SER A 83 -13.99 -17.60 23.99
N VAL A 84 -13.43 -16.72 24.81
CA VAL A 84 -12.22 -15.98 24.48
C VAL A 84 -11.04 -16.91 24.71
N THR A 85 -10.27 -17.20 23.65
CA THR A 85 -9.04 -17.97 23.77
C THR A 85 -7.99 -17.09 24.44
N THR A 86 -7.43 -17.56 25.55
CA THR A 86 -6.29 -16.92 26.23
C THR A 86 -5.03 -17.71 25.92
N GLU A 87 -3.96 -17.01 25.53
CA GLU A 87 -2.65 -17.65 25.37
C GLU A 87 -2.15 -18.05 26.78
N PRO A 88 -1.71 -19.31 26.98
CA PRO A 88 -1.21 -19.72 28.28
C PRO A 88 0.11 -18.99 28.59
N TYR A 89 0.22 -18.49 29.81
CA TYR A 89 1.48 -18.09 30.40
C TYR A 89 2.49 -19.24 30.21
N SER A 90 3.65 -18.96 29.63
CA SER A 90 4.75 -19.92 29.58
C SER A 90 5.17 -20.26 31.02
N ALA A 91 4.61 -21.34 31.56
CA ALA A 91 5.07 -21.96 32.80
C ALA A 91 6.43 -22.61 32.51
N GLN A 92 7.47 -21.78 32.56
CA GLN A 92 8.85 -22.24 32.65
C GLN A 92 9.12 -22.63 34.10
N ASP A 93 8.43 -23.66 34.58
CA ASP A 93 8.81 -24.42 35.78
C ASP A 93 8.11 -25.77 35.70
N GLY A 94 8.88 -26.78 35.27
CA GLY A 94 8.46 -28.16 35.38
C GLY A 94 8.40 -28.51 36.86
N TYR A 95 7.21 -28.85 37.35
CA TYR A 95 6.90 -29.79 38.45
C TYR A 95 5.54 -29.41 39.07
N THR A 96 4.43 -29.86 38.48
CA THR A 96 3.26 -30.30 39.25
C THR A 96 2.37 -31.18 38.36
N SER A 97 2.34 -32.47 38.66
CA SER A 97 1.24 -33.37 38.28
C SER A 97 -0.06 -32.88 38.91
N GLY A 98 -1.11 -32.70 38.11
CA GLY A 98 -2.45 -32.45 38.65
C GLY A 98 -3.49 -32.00 37.63
N GLY A 99 -4.21 -32.95 37.03
CA GLY A 99 -5.58 -32.76 36.56
C GLY A 99 -5.77 -32.40 35.09
N ALA A 100 -6.44 -33.29 34.37
CA ALA A 100 -7.02 -33.07 33.04
C ALA A 100 -8.23 -32.11 33.09
N ASN A 101 -8.04 -30.89 33.61
CA ASN A 101 -9.05 -29.84 33.55
C ASN A 101 -8.78 -28.95 32.32
N LEU A 102 -9.37 -29.40 31.22
CA LEU A 102 -10.10 -28.62 30.23
C LEU A 102 -9.55 -27.20 29.93
N ARG A 103 -9.05 -27.03 28.71
CA ARG A 103 -8.83 -25.74 28.03
C ARG A 103 -10.15 -24.95 27.94
N ILE A 104 -10.62 -24.38 29.04
CA ILE A 104 -11.83 -23.55 29.08
C ILE A 104 -11.38 -22.12 28.80
N GLY A 105 -11.54 -21.66 27.56
CA GLY A 105 -11.48 -20.23 27.28
C GLY A 105 -12.51 -19.49 28.13
N GLU A 106 -12.19 -18.26 28.53
CA GLU A 106 -13.05 -17.46 29.41
C GLU A 106 -14.32 -17.03 28.67
N ILE A 107 -15.49 -17.20 29.31
CA ILE A 107 -16.77 -16.84 28.70
C ILE A 107 -17.09 -15.39 29.06
N VAL A 108 -17.11 -14.53 28.04
CA VAL A 108 -17.55 -13.15 28.15
C VAL A 108 -19.02 -13.10 27.71
N ASP A 109 -19.93 -12.75 28.61
CA ASP A 109 -21.36 -12.62 28.28
C ASP A 109 -21.67 -11.17 27.91
N ILE A 110 -22.25 -10.95 26.73
CA ILE A 110 -22.51 -9.61 26.21
C ILE A 110 -23.97 -9.51 25.77
N THR A 111 -24.64 -8.52 26.35
CA THR A 111 -26.02 -8.15 26.08
C THR A 111 -26.05 -6.93 25.18
N ILE A 112 -26.72 -7.02 24.03
CA ILE A 112 -26.96 -5.89 23.13
C ILE A 112 -28.17 -5.11 23.67
N ARG A 113 -27.98 -3.82 23.95
CA ARG A 113 -29.05 -2.86 24.29
C ARG A 113 -29.61 -2.22 23.03
N VAL A 114 -28.70 -1.75 22.18
CA VAL A 114 -28.98 -1.11 20.89
C VAL A 114 -27.97 -1.61 19.89
N GLU A 115 -28.37 -1.73 18.62
CA GLU A 115 -27.47 -2.10 17.54
C GLU A 115 -26.27 -1.14 17.47
N ILE A 116 -25.05 -1.70 17.51
CA ILE A 116 -23.80 -0.92 17.40
C ILE A 116 -23.80 -0.18 16.07
N GLN A 117 -23.55 1.14 16.10
CA GLN A 117 -23.43 1.96 14.90
C GLN A 117 -22.14 2.75 14.93
N SER A 118 -21.32 2.62 13.89
CA SER A 118 -20.08 3.38 13.76
C SER A 118 -19.96 4.01 12.38
N ALA A 119 -19.19 5.09 12.29
CA ALA A 119 -18.96 5.79 11.03
C ALA A 119 -17.47 5.95 10.75
N TRP A 120 -17.09 5.63 9.51
CA TRP A 120 -15.71 5.67 9.01
C TRP A 120 -15.64 6.47 7.72
N ARG A 121 -14.53 7.18 7.51
CA ARG A 121 -14.24 7.86 6.24
C ARG A 121 -13.48 6.91 5.32
N CYS A 122 -14.06 6.59 4.18
CA CYS A 122 -13.46 5.76 3.15
C CYS A 122 -12.27 6.47 2.50
N THR A 123 -11.25 5.71 2.10
CA THR A 123 -10.02 6.26 1.49
C THR A 123 -9.79 5.75 0.08
N LEU A 124 -10.44 4.65 -0.32
CA LEU A 124 -10.35 4.10 -1.67
C LEU A 124 -11.49 4.53 -2.60
N SER A 125 -12.40 5.40 -2.16
CA SER A 125 -13.45 5.93 -3.03
C SER A 125 -12.94 7.11 -3.86
N SER A 126 -13.23 7.12 -5.18
CA SER A 126 -12.87 8.23 -6.06
C SER A 126 -13.38 9.56 -5.48
N SER A 127 -12.46 10.48 -5.15
CA SER A 127 -12.75 11.72 -4.40
C SER A 127 -13.78 12.65 -5.06
N GLY A 128 -14.14 12.41 -6.33
CA GLY A 128 -15.19 13.14 -7.04
C GLY A 128 -16.62 12.65 -6.81
N GLY A 129 -16.85 11.56 -6.06
CA GLY A 129 -18.17 10.92 -5.95
C GLY A 129 -18.98 11.23 -4.68
N LEU A 130 -18.37 11.76 -3.62
CA LEU A 130 -19.00 11.83 -2.29
C LEU A 130 -19.59 13.21 -1.94
N ASN A 131 -19.59 14.17 -2.87
CA ASN A 131 -20.09 15.53 -2.65
C ASN A 131 -21.54 15.77 -3.11
N PHE A 132 -22.31 14.74 -3.46
CA PHE A 132 -23.74 14.92 -3.72
C PHE A 132 -24.56 14.38 -2.55
N GLY A 133 -25.25 15.29 -1.87
CA GLY A 133 -26.34 14.97 -0.97
C GLY A 133 -27.44 14.24 -1.75
N SER A 134 -27.40 12.91 -1.75
CA SER A 134 -28.53 12.10 -2.14
C SER A 134 -29.34 11.80 -0.89
N GLY A 135 -30.19 12.76 -0.51
CA GLY A 135 -31.38 12.45 0.27
C GLY A 135 -32.28 11.58 -0.59
N GLY A 136 -32.11 10.26 -0.48
CA GLY A 136 -33.03 9.26 -0.99
C GLY A 136 -33.58 8.49 0.20
N ASP A 137 -34.79 8.83 0.63
CA ASP A 137 -35.59 7.98 1.51
C ASP A 137 -35.85 6.66 0.76
N ASN A 138 -34.97 5.67 0.99
CA ASN A 138 -35.31 4.28 0.70
C ASN A 138 -35.87 3.68 1.99
N GLU A 139 -37.18 3.49 1.98
CA GLU A 139 -38.02 2.89 3.04
C GLU A 139 -37.73 1.39 3.29
N SER A 140 -36.62 0.87 2.77
CA SER A 140 -36.08 -0.46 3.05
C SER A 140 -34.80 -0.31 3.88
N GLY A 141 -34.89 -0.57 5.18
CA GLY A 141 -33.94 -0.22 6.25
C GLY A 141 -32.51 -0.80 6.24
N HIS A 142 -31.84 -0.89 5.09
CA HIS A 142 -30.44 -1.32 4.95
C HIS A 142 -29.55 -0.30 4.19
N GLY A 143 -30.04 0.90 3.89
CA GLY A 143 -29.28 1.94 3.20
C GLY A 143 -28.25 2.67 4.08
N ILE A 144 -27.03 2.81 3.57
CA ILE A 144 -25.94 3.59 4.18
C ILE A 144 -26.25 5.09 4.04
N ARG A 145 -26.25 5.80 5.17
CA ARG A 145 -26.27 7.27 5.17
C ARG A 145 -24.83 7.78 5.01
N THR A 146 -24.54 8.43 3.88
CA THR A 146 -23.29 9.15 3.68
C THR A 146 -23.45 10.60 4.15
N ARG A 147 -22.63 11.03 5.12
CA ARG A 147 -22.59 12.43 5.58
C ARG A 147 -21.13 12.85 5.66
N ASN A 148 -20.75 13.94 4.98
CA ASN A 148 -19.38 14.48 4.92
C ASN A 148 -18.31 13.44 4.50
N GLY A 149 -18.65 12.54 3.56
CA GLY A 149 -17.75 11.47 3.10
C GLY A 149 -17.50 10.34 4.11
N ARG A 150 -18.21 10.34 5.27
CA ARG A 150 -18.23 9.21 6.20
C ARG A 150 -19.38 8.27 5.85
N VAL A 151 -19.11 6.99 5.95
CA VAL A 151 -20.05 5.88 5.78
C VAL A 151 -20.36 5.32 7.15
N SER A 152 -21.64 5.34 7.50
CA SER A 152 -22.15 4.68 8.70
C SER A 152 -22.53 3.23 8.40
N GLY A 153 -22.13 2.33 9.27
CA GLY A 153 -22.50 0.92 9.22
C GLY A 153 -22.90 0.39 10.58
N ARG A 154 -23.50 -0.80 10.57
CA ARG A 154 -24.13 -1.41 11.73
C ARG A 154 -23.41 -2.70 12.13
N GLY A 155 -23.44 -2.98 13.42
CA GLY A 155 -22.88 -4.19 14.01
C GLY A 155 -21.36 -4.16 14.20
N ILE A 156 -20.87 -5.09 15.01
CA ILE A 156 -19.46 -5.23 15.36
C ILE A 156 -18.58 -5.59 14.16
N HIS A 157 -19.14 -6.32 13.18
CA HIS A 157 -18.40 -6.75 12.00
C HIS A 157 -18.02 -5.59 11.09
N PHE A 158 -18.86 -4.57 10.97
CA PHE A 158 -18.54 -3.36 10.20
C PHE A 158 -17.37 -2.60 10.84
N GLU A 159 -17.42 -2.41 12.16
CA GLU A 159 -16.34 -1.77 12.91
C GLU A 159 -15.02 -2.54 12.79
N LEU A 160 -15.09 -3.86 12.92
CA LEU A 160 -13.93 -4.74 12.84
C LEU A 160 -13.35 -4.79 11.42
N ALA A 161 -14.19 -4.81 10.38
CA ALA A 161 -13.74 -4.80 8.99
C ALA A 161 -12.95 -3.52 8.64
N PHE A 162 -13.43 -2.35 9.05
CA PHE A 162 -12.70 -1.09 8.87
C PHE A 162 -11.43 -1.04 9.70
N THR A 163 -11.47 -1.50 10.95
CA THR A 163 -10.29 -1.53 11.84
C THR A 163 -9.19 -2.43 11.26
N LEU A 164 -9.55 -3.63 10.77
CA LEU A 164 -8.61 -4.56 10.14
C LEU A 164 -8.11 -4.06 8.78
N THR A 165 -8.97 -3.45 7.98
CA THR A 165 -8.54 -2.80 6.72
C THR A 165 -7.52 -1.69 7.00
N THR A 166 -7.74 -0.90 8.05
CA THR A 166 -6.80 0.13 8.52
C THR A 166 -5.47 -0.50 8.96
N LEU A 167 -5.51 -1.64 9.66
CA LEU A 167 -4.30 -2.39 10.02
C LEU A 167 -3.51 -2.79 8.76
N GLY A 168 -4.18 -3.35 7.74
CA GLY A 168 -3.54 -3.67 6.46
C GLY A 168 -2.82 -2.47 5.84
N TYR A 169 -3.47 -1.31 5.80
CA TYR A 169 -2.87 -0.07 5.30
C TYR A 169 -1.66 0.39 6.12
N VAL A 170 -1.75 0.35 7.45
CA VAL A 170 -0.64 0.72 8.34
C VAL A 170 0.54 -0.22 8.15
N LEU A 171 0.31 -1.52 8.04
CA LEU A 171 1.36 -2.52 7.79
C LEU A 171 2.08 -2.28 6.45
N SER A 172 1.34 -2.06 5.35
CA SER A 172 1.94 -1.70 4.06
C SER A 172 2.75 -0.40 4.14
N ARG A 173 2.27 0.59 4.89
CA ARG A 173 3.02 1.84 5.10
C ARG A 173 4.27 1.67 5.95
N MET A 174 4.23 0.84 6.98
CA MET A 174 5.41 0.49 7.78
C MET A 174 6.47 -0.19 6.91
N ALA A 175 6.05 -1.10 6.03
CA ALA A 175 6.93 -1.73 5.04
C ALA A 175 7.57 -0.70 4.12
N ARG A 176 6.78 0.22 3.56
CA ARG A 176 7.27 1.31 2.70
C ARG A 176 8.27 2.20 3.42
N ALA A 177 7.90 2.73 4.59
CA ALA A 177 8.71 3.66 5.37
C ALA A 177 10.07 3.06 5.72
N GLY A 178 10.10 1.80 6.17
CA GLY A 178 11.34 1.10 6.50
C GLY A 178 12.26 0.91 5.29
N VAL A 179 11.69 0.49 4.14
CA VAL A 179 12.48 0.30 2.91
C VAL A 179 13.00 1.61 2.35
N VAL A 180 12.17 2.67 2.32
CA VAL A 180 12.57 3.98 1.83
C VAL A 180 13.65 4.59 2.72
N ALA A 181 13.47 4.53 4.05
CA ALA A 181 14.46 5.04 5.00
C ALA A 181 15.80 4.31 4.88
N ALA A 182 15.79 3.00 4.65
CA ALA A 182 17.01 2.22 4.47
C ALA A 182 17.68 2.50 3.11
N LEU A 183 16.95 2.42 2.00
CA LEU A 183 17.53 2.48 0.65
C LEU A 183 17.93 3.89 0.22
N TYR A 184 17.22 4.93 0.69
CA TYR A 184 17.47 6.32 0.31
C TYR A 184 18.06 7.14 1.47
N ALA A 185 18.77 6.49 2.38
CA ALA A 185 19.52 7.16 3.43
C ALA A 185 20.59 8.10 2.84
N SER A 186 20.91 9.18 3.57
CA SER A 186 21.94 10.16 3.18
C SER A 186 23.35 9.57 3.09
N SER A 187 23.58 8.47 3.81
CA SER A 187 24.78 7.64 3.74
C SER A 187 24.43 6.29 3.12
N THR A 188 25.32 5.74 2.33
CA THR A 188 25.11 4.43 1.70
C THR A 188 24.95 3.34 2.76
N PRO A 189 23.79 2.68 2.85
CA PRO A 189 23.52 1.66 3.86
C PRO A 189 24.33 0.39 3.58
N SER A 190 24.79 -0.29 4.64
CA SER A 190 25.42 -1.60 4.50
C SER A 190 24.44 -2.64 3.92
N ALA A 191 24.96 -3.69 3.29
CA ALA A 191 24.13 -4.78 2.76
C ALA A 191 23.27 -5.46 3.84
N GLU A 192 23.78 -5.53 5.08
CA GLU A 192 23.07 -6.06 6.24
C GLU A 192 21.87 -5.20 6.64
N VAL A 193 22.05 -3.87 6.71
CA VAL A 193 20.96 -2.93 7.02
C VAL A 193 19.86 -3.00 5.96
N ARG A 194 20.24 -3.03 4.67
CA ARG A 194 19.28 -3.20 3.58
C ARG A 194 18.52 -4.51 3.70
N THR A 195 19.22 -5.60 3.99
CA THR A 195 18.62 -6.93 4.16
C THR A 195 17.63 -6.96 5.32
N ALA A 196 17.99 -6.41 6.47
CA ALA A 196 17.13 -6.36 7.65
C ALA A 196 15.86 -5.52 7.41
N ALA A 197 16.00 -4.38 6.72
CA ALA A 197 14.87 -3.54 6.33
C ALA A 197 13.92 -4.27 5.38
N VAL A 198 14.45 -4.94 4.36
CA VAL A 198 13.66 -5.72 3.40
C VAL A 198 12.96 -6.90 4.07
N GLN A 199 13.63 -7.64 4.96
CA GLN A 199 13.02 -8.74 5.71
C GLN A 199 11.88 -8.25 6.61
N THR A 200 12.07 -7.12 7.29
CA THR A 200 11.03 -6.53 8.15
C THR A 200 9.84 -6.04 7.34
N ALA A 201 10.08 -5.35 6.22
CA ALA A 201 9.02 -4.93 5.31
C ALA A 201 8.27 -6.11 4.69
N THR A 202 8.97 -7.20 4.34
CA THR A 202 8.35 -8.44 3.86
C THR A 202 7.40 -9.02 4.91
N ARG A 203 7.80 -9.07 6.18
CA ARG A 203 6.93 -9.55 7.28
C ARG A 203 5.65 -8.72 7.37
N TYR A 204 5.76 -7.39 7.34
CA TYR A 204 4.59 -6.51 7.37
C TYR A 204 3.65 -6.74 6.18
N LEU A 205 4.18 -6.90 4.96
CA LEU A 205 3.35 -7.15 3.78
C LEU A 205 2.68 -8.54 3.78
N LEU A 206 3.38 -9.57 4.24
CA LEU A 206 2.76 -10.91 4.41
C LEU A 206 1.64 -10.88 5.45
N GLN A 207 1.81 -10.11 6.53
CA GLN A 207 0.76 -9.89 7.51
C GLN A 207 -0.40 -9.05 6.94
N ALA A 208 -0.11 -8.02 6.14
CA ALA A 208 -1.15 -7.24 5.46
C ALA A 208 -1.97 -8.13 4.50
N SER A 209 -1.30 -9.00 3.74
CA SER A 209 -1.96 -9.98 2.88
C SER A 209 -2.86 -10.94 3.67
N SER A 210 -2.40 -11.47 4.82
CA SER A 210 -3.22 -12.37 5.62
C SER A 210 -4.45 -11.68 6.22
N VAL A 211 -4.34 -10.42 6.64
CA VAL A 211 -5.46 -9.61 7.13
C VAL A 211 -6.50 -9.39 6.03
N HIS A 212 -6.06 -8.93 4.85
CA HIS A 212 -6.95 -8.71 3.70
C HIS A 212 -7.60 -10.01 3.21
N ASN A 213 -6.85 -11.11 3.19
CA ASN A 213 -7.38 -12.42 2.82
C ASN A 213 -8.44 -12.92 3.81
N MET A 214 -8.26 -12.68 5.12
CA MET A 214 -9.27 -13.01 6.13
C MET A 214 -10.56 -12.23 5.90
N LEU A 215 -10.46 -10.94 5.58
CA LEU A 215 -11.63 -10.10 5.28
C LEU A 215 -12.34 -10.56 4.00
N ALA A 216 -11.59 -10.94 2.96
CA ALA A 216 -12.14 -11.37 1.68
C ALA A 216 -12.81 -12.76 1.73
N SER A 217 -12.25 -13.68 2.51
CA SER A 217 -12.70 -15.09 2.54
C SER A 217 -13.76 -15.39 3.59
N SER A 218 -13.96 -14.51 4.59
CA SER A 218 -14.93 -14.73 5.66
C SER A 218 -16.34 -14.34 5.23
N PRO A 219 -17.30 -15.28 5.17
CA PRO A 219 -18.68 -14.97 4.81
C PRO A 219 -19.33 -13.94 5.75
N THR A 220 -18.92 -13.93 7.02
CA THR A 220 -19.46 -13.02 8.03
C THR A 220 -19.08 -11.56 7.74
N PHE A 221 -17.84 -11.33 7.32
CA PHE A 221 -17.42 -9.98 6.90
C PHE A 221 -18.10 -9.60 5.59
N THR A 222 -18.11 -10.48 4.58
CA THR A 222 -18.79 -10.21 3.30
C THR A 222 -20.28 -9.88 3.45
N ALA A 223 -21.00 -10.57 4.35
CA ALA A 223 -22.40 -10.28 4.63
C ALA A 223 -22.57 -8.95 5.37
N ALA A 224 -21.72 -8.65 6.35
CA ALA A 224 -21.75 -7.41 7.11
C ALA A 224 -21.31 -6.19 6.29
N THR A 225 -20.53 -6.41 5.22
CA THR A 225 -19.96 -5.36 4.38
C THR A 225 -20.50 -5.38 2.95
N ALA A 226 -21.69 -5.97 2.73
CA ALA A 226 -22.45 -5.99 1.46
C ALA A 226 -22.91 -4.58 1.00
N SER A 227 -21.96 -3.64 1.05
CA SER A 227 -22.05 -2.21 0.98
C SER A 227 -21.43 -1.74 -0.33
N THR A 228 -21.90 -0.60 -0.84
CA THR A 228 -21.28 0.10 -1.98
C THR A 228 -19.94 0.77 -1.60
N VAL A 229 -19.28 0.32 -0.53
CA VAL A 229 -18.02 0.89 -0.04
C VAL A 229 -16.87 0.10 -0.64
N PRO A 230 -16.08 0.71 -1.54
CA PRO A 230 -14.98 0.02 -2.20
C PRO A 230 -14.00 -0.59 -1.20
N ASP A 231 -13.70 0.13 -0.11
CA ASP A 231 -12.76 -0.27 0.93
C ASP A 231 -13.12 -1.60 1.61
N LEU A 232 -14.40 -1.97 1.68
CA LEU A 232 -14.85 -3.16 2.40
C LEU A 232 -15.34 -4.31 1.50
N GLU A 233 -15.38 -4.10 0.19
CA GLU A 233 -15.81 -5.12 -0.76
C GLU A 233 -14.82 -6.31 -0.76
N ALA A 234 -15.35 -7.53 -0.75
CA ALA A 234 -14.51 -8.74 -0.75
C ALA A 234 -13.56 -8.80 -1.97
N GLY A 235 -13.99 -8.29 -3.13
CA GLY A 235 -13.16 -8.14 -4.33
C GLY A 235 -11.96 -7.22 -4.10
N THR A 236 -12.19 -6.06 -3.46
CA THR A 236 -11.11 -5.13 -3.08
C THR A 236 -10.14 -5.77 -2.10
N GLN A 237 -10.65 -6.43 -1.06
CA GLN A 237 -9.82 -7.09 -0.05
C GLN A 237 -8.97 -8.22 -0.66
N SER A 238 -9.54 -9.01 -1.56
CA SER A 238 -8.79 -10.03 -2.32
C SER A 238 -7.69 -9.39 -3.17
N ALA A 239 -8.00 -8.29 -3.87
CA ALA A 239 -7.04 -7.59 -4.70
C ALA A 239 -5.91 -6.92 -3.89
N LEU A 240 -6.22 -6.35 -2.72
CA LEU A 240 -5.23 -5.79 -1.79
C LEU A 240 -4.31 -6.88 -1.22
N SER A 241 -4.83 -8.08 -0.97
CA SER A 241 -4.02 -9.23 -0.59
C SER A 241 -3.03 -9.60 -1.69
N SER A 242 -3.49 -9.71 -2.94
CA SER A 242 -2.62 -9.98 -4.10
C SER A 242 -1.58 -8.86 -4.31
N LEU A 243 -1.96 -7.59 -4.10
CA LEU A 243 -1.03 -6.47 -4.17
C LEU A 243 0.11 -6.60 -3.15
N ALA A 244 -0.23 -6.88 -1.89
CA ALA A 244 0.76 -7.08 -0.83
C ALA A 244 1.71 -8.26 -1.16
N MET A 245 1.20 -9.35 -1.75
CA MET A 245 2.02 -10.48 -2.22
C MET A 245 2.95 -10.10 -3.39
N ALA A 246 2.47 -9.29 -4.34
CA ALA A 246 3.30 -8.78 -5.43
C ALA A 246 4.47 -7.94 -4.89
N GLU A 247 4.18 -7.02 -3.99
CA GLU A 247 5.18 -6.14 -3.38
C GLU A 247 6.17 -6.93 -2.51
N ALA A 248 5.70 -7.87 -1.68
CA ALA A 248 6.55 -8.74 -0.88
C ALA A 248 7.47 -9.61 -1.75
N THR A 249 6.98 -10.09 -2.91
CA THR A 249 7.78 -10.86 -3.86
C THR A 249 8.87 -9.99 -4.51
N LEU A 250 8.54 -8.76 -4.88
CA LEU A 250 9.51 -7.81 -5.45
C LEU A 250 10.56 -7.35 -4.42
N LEU A 251 10.19 -7.21 -3.15
CA LEU A 251 11.14 -6.92 -2.08
C LEU A 251 12.17 -8.04 -1.92
N ALA A 252 11.75 -9.31 -2.03
CA ALA A 252 12.67 -10.44 -1.97
C ALA A 252 13.71 -10.42 -3.10
N VAL A 253 13.35 -9.93 -4.29
CA VAL A 253 14.29 -9.71 -5.41
C VAL A 253 15.17 -8.49 -5.14
N LEU A 254 14.58 -7.38 -4.70
CA LEU A 254 15.29 -6.12 -4.44
C LEU A 254 16.43 -6.27 -3.43
N LYS A 255 16.26 -7.17 -2.45
CA LYS A 255 17.28 -7.51 -1.44
C LYS A 255 18.65 -7.81 -2.06
N ASP A 256 18.63 -8.59 -3.14
CA ASP A 256 19.82 -9.17 -3.79
C ASP A 256 20.04 -8.58 -5.21
N ASP A 257 19.32 -7.52 -5.58
CA ASP A 257 19.45 -6.87 -6.89
C ASP A 257 20.52 -5.78 -6.88
N ALA A 258 21.74 -6.17 -7.24
CA ALA A 258 22.89 -5.27 -7.29
C ALA A 258 22.75 -4.15 -8.34
N TYR A 259 21.96 -4.34 -9.41
CA TYR A 259 21.77 -3.31 -10.43
C TYR A 259 20.93 -2.14 -9.89
N ILE A 260 19.85 -2.46 -9.18
CA ILE A 260 19.02 -1.44 -8.53
C ILE A 260 19.78 -0.78 -7.38
N ALA A 261 20.54 -1.55 -6.60
CA ALA A 261 21.40 -1.00 -5.56
C ALA A 261 22.40 0.03 -6.10
N ALA A 262 23.11 -0.30 -7.18
CA ALA A 262 24.04 0.62 -7.84
C ALA A 262 23.33 1.86 -8.41
N CYS A 263 22.13 1.68 -9.00
CA CYS A 263 21.33 2.81 -9.47
C CYS A 263 20.92 3.74 -8.33
N ILE A 264 20.58 3.21 -7.15
CA ILE A 264 20.24 4.00 -5.96
C ILE A 264 21.48 4.69 -5.39
N GLN A 265 22.59 3.97 -5.25
CA GLN A 265 23.88 4.51 -4.76
C GLN A 265 24.40 5.65 -5.63
N SER A 266 24.32 5.52 -6.96
CA SER A 266 24.76 6.57 -7.90
C SER A 266 24.02 7.91 -7.73
N ARG A 267 22.92 7.93 -6.97
CA ARG A 267 22.14 9.13 -6.66
C ARG A 267 22.61 9.83 -5.39
N ASN A 268 23.34 9.14 -4.51
CA ASN A 268 23.79 9.73 -3.27
C ASN A 268 25.00 10.62 -3.55
N PRO A 269 24.89 11.96 -3.49
CA PRO A 269 26.02 12.86 -3.78
C PRO A 269 27.16 12.70 -2.76
N ASN A 270 26.88 12.08 -1.62
CA ASN A 270 27.86 11.81 -0.57
C ASN A 270 28.54 10.44 -0.73
N ASP A 271 28.08 9.61 -1.67
CA ASP A 271 28.68 8.30 -1.93
C ASP A 271 29.91 8.45 -2.84
N LYS A 272 31.08 8.26 -2.23
CA LYS A 272 32.39 8.28 -2.91
C LYS A 272 33.00 6.89 -3.02
N GLU A 273 32.26 5.83 -2.69
CA GLU A 273 32.79 4.46 -2.69
C GLU A 273 33.25 4.01 -4.08
N TRP A 274 32.56 4.49 -5.13
CA TRP A 274 32.95 4.29 -6.53
C TRP A 274 34.36 4.85 -6.87
N MET A 275 34.83 5.85 -6.12
CA MET A 275 36.18 6.42 -6.30
C MET A 275 37.26 5.47 -5.76
N VAL A 276 36.89 4.54 -4.87
CA VAL A 276 37.80 3.59 -4.22
C VAL A 276 37.70 2.21 -4.88
N ARG A 277 36.50 1.75 -5.24
CA ARG A 277 36.27 0.47 -5.91
C ARG A 277 35.04 0.55 -6.84
N ALA A 278 35.15 -0.01 -8.04
CA ALA A 278 34.00 -0.16 -8.93
C ALA A 278 32.95 -1.08 -8.29
N PRO A 279 31.63 -0.78 -8.39
CA PRO A 279 30.58 -1.66 -7.86
C PRO A 279 30.70 -3.07 -8.46
N GLU A 280 31.02 -4.05 -7.62
CA GLU A 280 31.01 -5.46 -8.01
C GLU A 280 29.57 -5.95 -8.03
N ILE A 281 29.09 -6.34 -9.21
CA ILE A 281 27.76 -6.94 -9.39
C ILE A 281 27.93 -8.44 -9.20
N PRO A 282 27.47 -9.04 -8.08
CA PRO A 282 27.62 -10.47 -7.85
C PRO A 282 26.91 -11.27 -8.94
N LYS A 283 27.39 -12.50 -9.21
CA LYS A 283 26.66 -13.42 -10.10
C LYS A 283 25.31 -13.76 -9.47
N VAL A 284 24.27 -13.17 -10.03
CA VAL A 284 22.92 -13.28 -9.51
C VAL A 284 22.31 -14.61 -9.94
N ARG A 285 21.40 -15.17 -9.14
CA ARG A 285 20.51 -16.27 -9.57
C ARG A 285 19.46 -15.71 -10.55
N ALA A 286 19.92 -15.29 -11.74
CA ALA A 286 19.15 -14.49 -12.69
C ALA A 286 17.82 -15.16 -13.07
N LEU A 287 17.83 -16.45 -13.44
CA LEU A 287 16.60 -17.19 -13.74
C LEU A 287 15.63 -17.31 -12.56
N LEU A 288 16.13 -17.46 -11.34
CA LEU A 288 15.28 -17.47 -10.16
C LEU A 288 14.57 -16.12 -10.02
N PHE A 289 15.32 -15.02 -10.06
CA PHE A 289 14.75 -13.67 -9.94
C PHE A 289 13.81 -13.33 -11.09
N ALA A 290 14.12 -13.78 -12.31
CA ALA A 290 13.22 -13.63 -13.44
C ALA A 290 11.86 -14.26 -13.14
N ARG A 291 11.83 -15.51 -12.66
CA ARG A 291 10.59 -16.21 -12.31
C ARG A 291 9.87 -15.61 -11.09
N LEU A 292 10.59 -15.09 -10.10
CA LEU A 292 9.97 -14.35 -8.99
C LEU A 292 9.30 -13.05 -9.50
N CYS A 293 9.96 -12.33 -10.41
CA CYS A 293 9.40 -11.13 -11.02
C CYS A 293 8.19 -11.42 -11.91
N VAL A 294 8.17 -12.55 -12.64
CA VAL A 294 6.95 -12.99 -13.35
C VAL A 294 5.82 -13.25 -12.36
N ARG A 295 6.07 -13.96 -11.25
CA ARG A 295 5.05 -14.21 -10.23
C ARG A 295 4.51 -12.92 -9.62
N ALA A 296 5.39 -11.95 -9.34
CA ALA A 296 4.98 -10.64 -8.86
C ALA A 296 4.10 -9.89 -9.87
N ALA A 297 4.40 -10.01 -11.18
CA ALA A 297 3.58 -9.43 -12.22
C ALA A 297 2.17 -10.05 -12.25
N GLU A 298 2.08 -11.38 -12.19
CA GLU A 298 0.79 -12.09 -12.11
C GLU A 298 -0.04 -11.62 -10.91
N TYR A 299 0.55 -11.50 -9.71
CA TYR A 299 -0.14 -10.97 -8.54
C TYR A 299 -0.60 -9.51 -8.71
N ALA A 300 0.23 -8.65 -9.31
CA ALA A 300 -0.12 -7.26 -9.57
C ALA A 300 -1.22 -7.12 -10.65
N GLU A 301 -1.24 -8.01 -11.64
CA GLU A 301 -2.30 -8.10 -12.65
C GLU A 301 -3.61 -8.58 -12.04
N GLN A 302 -3.56 -9.59 -11.18
CA GLN A 302 -4.71 -10.04 -10.40
C GLN A 302 -5.27 -8.90 -9.54
N ALA A 303 -4.40 -8.13 -8.87
CA ALA A 303 -4.81 -6.96 -8.11
C ALA A 303 -5.46 -5.89 -9.01
N THR A 304 -4.86 -5.60 -10.16
CA THR A 304 -5.39 -4.61 -11.12
C THR A 304 -6.77 -5.03 -11.66
N ALA A 305 -6.93 -6.29 -12.04
CA ALA A 305 -8.20 -6.83 -12.53
C ALA A 305 -9.27 -6.85 -11.43
N GLY A 306 -8.90 -7.26 -10.21
CA GLY A 306 -9.79 -7.30 -9.06
C GLY A 306 -10.31 -5.92 -8.69
N LEU A 307 -9.41 -4.93 -8.53
CA LEU A 307 -9.79 -3.54 -8.24
C LEU A 307 -10.61 -2.91 -9.38
N GLY A 308 -10.34 -3.27 -10.63
CA GLY A 308 -11.07 -2.75 -11.79
C GLY A 308 -12.49 -3.29 -11.93
N ALA A 309 -12.78 -4.46 -11.34
CA ALA A 309 -14.11 -5.06 -11.33
C ALA A 309 -15.02 -4.47 -10.22
N VAL A 310 -14.43 -3.98 -9.13
CA VAL A 310 -15.11 -3.39 -7.97
C VAL A 310 -15.95 -2.18 -8.40
N GLY A 311 -17.21 -2.16 -7.96
CA GLY A 311 -18.12 -1.05 -8.25
C GLY A 311 -18.55 -0.88 -9.71
N SER A 312 -18.29 -1.87 -10.59
CA SER A 312 -18.68 -1.80 -12.01
C SER A 312 -20.19 -1.58 -12.20
N THR A 313 -21.00 -2.09 -11.27
CA THR A 313 -22.46 -1.95 -11.23
C THR A 313 -22.97 -0.79 -10.37
N SER A 314 -22.11 -0.16 -9.55
CA SER A 314 -22.49 0.80 -8.50
C SER A 314 -22.16 2.27 -8.85
N GLY A 315 -21.90 2.57 -10.12
CA GLY A 315 -21.57 3.93 -10.58
C GLY A 315 -20.20 4.42 -10.09
N ARG A 316 -19.87 5.70 -10.37
CA ARG A 316 -18.52 6.26 -10.13
C ARG A 316 -18.13 6.34 -8.65
N ALA A 317 -19.11 6.45 -7.74
CA ALA A 317 -18.86 6.53 -6.30
C ALA A 317 -18.48 5.18 -5.68
N GLY A 318 -18.88 4.06 -6.30
CA GLY A 318 -18.49 2.71 -5.88
C GLY A 318 -17.17 2.22 -6.50
N ARG A 319 -16.50 3.03 -7.32
CA ARG A 319 -15.23 2.65 -7.94
C ARG A 319 -14.05 2.92 -7.02
N VAL A 320 -13.06 2.04 -7.10
CA VAL A 320 -11.75 2.20 -6.47
C VAL A 320 -11.05 3.44 -7.02
N ASP A 321 -10.27 4.09 -6.15
CA ASP A 321 -9.41 5.19 -6.49
C ASP A 321 -8.49 4.90 -7.69
N GLU A 322 -8.44 5.84 -8.63
CA GLU A 322 -7.72 5.71 -9.90
C GLU A 322 -6.21 5.68 -9.70
N ASP A 323 -5.70 6.30 -8.63
CA ASP A 323 -4.27 6.29 -8.34
C ASP A 323 -3.78 4.92 -7.87
N LEU A 324 -4.60 4.19 -7.08
CA LEU A 324 -4.31 2.81 -6.71
C LEU A 324 -4.35 1.89 -7.94
N LEU A 325 -5.39 2.01 -8.79
CA LEU A 325 -5.49 1.25 -10.04
C LEU A 325 -4.32 1.52 -10.99
N ARG A 326 -3.92 2.78 -11.14
CA ARG A 326 -2.73 3.15 -11.93
C ARG A 326 -1.48 2.51 -11.34
N TYR A 327 -1.32 2.59 -10.03
CA TYR A 327 -0.16 2.03 -9.34
C TYR A 327 -0.04 0.52 -9.57
N THR A 328 -1.10 -0.26 -9.40
CA THR A 328 -1.03 -1.73 -9.60
C THR A 328 -0.70 -2.07 -11.06
N GLY A 329 -1.26 -1.32 -12.02
CA GLY A 329 -0.95 -1.49 -13.44
C GLY A 329 0.50 -1.12 -13.80
N VAL A 330 1.07 -0.08 -13.16
CA VAL A 330 2.50 0.25 -13.29
C VAL A 330 3.35 -0.84 -12.65
N LEU A 331 3.01 -1.30 -11.44
CA LEU A 331 3.74 -2.34 -10.72
C LEU A 331 3.83 -3.63 -11.53
N ALA A 332 2.73 -4.06 -12.16
CA ALA A 332 2.70 -5.23 -13.05
C ALA A 332 3.69 -5.09 -14.22
N ARG A 333 3.69 -3.93 -14.88
CA ARG A 333 4.61 -3.64 -15.99
C ARG A 333 6.07 -3.59 -15.53
N VAL A 334 6.34 -2.98 -14.38
CA VAL A 334 7.68 -2.96 -13.76
C VAL A 334 8.15 -4.36 -13.40
N ALA A 335 7.29 -5.20 -12.84
CA ALA A 335 7.62 -6.58 -12.53
C ALA A 335 7.93 -7.40 -13.80
N ARG A 336 7.13 -7.26 -14.88
CA ARG A 336 7.43 -7.89 -16.18
C ARG A 336 8.76 -7.40 -16.78
N ALA A 337 9.03 -6.10 -16.70
CA ALA A 337 10.27 -5.52 -17.17
C ALA A 337 11.50 -6.06 -16.42
N ARG A 338 11.40 -6.16 -15.08
CA ARG A 338 12.41 -6.79 -14.24
C ARG A 338 12.66 -8.25 -14.61
N ALA A 339 11.60 -9.01 -14.86
CA ALA A 339 11.73 -10.39 -15.30
C ALA A 339 12.52 -10.48 -16.61
N CYS A 340 12.15 -9.66 -17.61
CA CYS A 340 12.86 -9.58 -18.89
C CYS A 340 14.33 -9.18 -18.70
N ARG A 341 14.63 -8.20 -17.84
CA ARG A 341 16.01 -7.82 -17.51
C ARG A 341 16.80 -9.01 -16.98
N PHE A 342 16.25 -9.78 -16.03
CA PHE A 342 16.95 -10.93 -15.47
C PHE A 342 17.13 -12.07 -16.48
N PHE A 343 16.18 -12.31 -17.39
CA PHE A 343 16.43 -13.21 -18.53
C PHE A 343 17.56 -12.69 -19.43
N GLY A 344 17.63 -11.38 -19.66
CA GLY A 344 18.73 -10.77 -20.39
C GLY A 344 20.08 -10.93 -19.70
N VAL A 345 20.12 -10.80 -18.37
CA VAL A 345 21.33 -11.04 -17.56
C VAL A 345 21.77 -12.50 -17.65
N ASP A 346 20.83 -13.45 -17.59
CA ASP A 346 21.15 -14.88 -17.75
C ASP A 346 21.72 -15.20 -19.14
N ALA A 347 21.13 -14.62 -20.19
CA ALA A 347 21.61 -14.76 -21.56
C ALA A 347 23.03 -14.18 -21.73
N GLU A 348 23.32 -13.02 -21.14
CA GLU A 348 24.65 -12.40 -21.16
C GLU A 348 25.69 -13.25 -20.40
N LEU A 349 25.33 -13.76 -19.22
CA LEU A 349 26.18 -14.69 -18.46
C LEU A 349 26.48 -15.98 -19.23
N SER A 350 25.57 -16.39 -20.12
CA SER A 350 25.73 -17.53 -21.02
C SER A 350 26.48 -17.18 -22.32
N GLY A 351 27.04 -15.96 -22.43
CA GLY A 351 27.74 -15.47 -23.62
C GLY A 351 26.83 -15.03 -24.76
N LYS A 352 25.51 -15.12 -24.63
CA LYS A 352 24.53 -14.77 -25.69
C LYS A 352 24.11 -13.31 -25.61
N VAL A 353 25.06 -12.40 -25.80
CA VAL A 353 24.85 -10.96 -25.62
C VAL A 353 23.75 -10.39 -26.53
N GLY A 354 23.65 -10.84 -27.79
CA GLY A 354 22.57 -10.44 -28.70
C GLY A 354 21.18 -10.78 -28.18
N GLU A 355 20.99 -11.97 -27.59
CA GLU A 355 19.76 -12.37 -26.92
C GLU A 355 19.50 -11.51 -25.66
N GLY A 356 20.56 -11.21 -24.89
CA GLY A 356 20.50 -10.30 -23.76
C GLY A 356 19.94 -8.92 -24.13
N ILE A 357 20.40 -8.34 -25.23
CA ILE A 357 19.91 -7.04 -25.74
C ILE A 357 18.43 -7.15 -26.16
N ALA A 358 18.02 -8.25 -26.81
CA ALA A 358 16.63 -8.45 -27.20
C ALA A 358 15.69 -8.49 -25.97
N TRP A 359 16.12 -9.12 -24.89
CA TRP A 359 15.41 -9.13 -23.60
C TRP A 359 15.31 -7.74 -22.97
N LEU A 360 16.36 -6.91 -23.05
CA LEU A 360 16.28 -5.51 -22.57
C LEU A 360 15.29 -4.67 -23.40
N ARG A 361 15.25 -4.87 -24.72
CA ARG A 361 14.26 -4.21 -25.59
C ARG A 361 12.84 -4.68 -25.29
N ALA A 362 12.66 -5.96 -24.97
CA ALA A 362 11.39 -6.50 -24.48
C ALA A 362 10.97 -5.82 -23.15
N ALA A 363 11.91 -5.67 -22.21
CA ALA A 363 11.69 -5.00 -20.93
C ALA A 363 11.28 -3.52 -21.09
N ARG A 364 11.91 -2.80 -22.03
CA ARG A 364 11.53 -1.41 -22.34
C ARG A 364 10.12 -1.32 -22.91
N THR A 365 9.76 -2.26 -23.78
CA THR A 365 8.42 -2.34 -24.36
C THR A 365 7.37 -2.56 -23.27
N SER A 366 7.63 -3.44 -22.29
CA SER A 366 6.69 -3.67 -21.19
C SER A 366 6.53 -2.46 -20.25
N LEU A 367 7.56 -1.62 -20.07
CA LEU A 367 7.46 -0.35 -19.34
C LEU A 367 6.74 0.78 -20.11
N GLY A 368 6.43 0.57 -21.39
CA GLY A 368 5.95 1.63 -22.28
C GLY A 368 7.03 2.65 -22.62
N LEU A 369 8.31 2.30 -22.47
CA LEU A 369 9.47 3.10 -22.85
C LEU A 369 9.85 2.75 -24.30
N ARG A 370 9.03 3.16 -25.27
CA ARG A 370 9.36 2.93 -26.68
C ARG A 370 10.63 3.74 -27.03
N GLY A 371 11.65 3.05 -27.53
CA GLY A 371 12.88 3.66 -28.04
C GLY A 371 12.84 3.68 -29.57
N ALA A 372 13.38 4.73 -30.16
CA ALA A 372 13.45 4.98 -31.61
C ALA A 372 14.20 3.91 -32.43
N SER A 373 14.71 2.84 -31.80
CA SER A 373 15.53 1.79 -32.43
C SER A 373 14.74 0.59 -32.96
N GLN A 374 13.40 0.61 -32.90
CA GLN A 374 12.55 -0.48 -33.38
C GLN A 374 12.14 -0.36 -34.86
N GLU A 375 12.53 0.71 -35.57
CA GLU A 375 12.06 0.98 -36.94
C GLU A 375 12.97 0.49 -38.10
N GLU A 376 14.22 0.07 -37.86
CA GLU A 376 15.15 -0.16 -39.00
C GLU A 376 15.05 -1.54 -39.70
N THR A 377 14.26 -2.50 -39.21
CA THR A 377 14.23 -3.85 -39.82
C THR A 377 12.89 -4.29 -40.43
N ALA A 378 11.88 -3.41 -40.49
CA ALA A 378 10.55 -3.77 -41.03
C ALA A 378 10.07 -2.92 -42.21
N SER A 379 10.95 -2.27 -42.97
CA SER A 379 10.53 -1.61 -44.23
C SER A 379 11.60 -1.64 -45.33
N SER A 380 11.92 -2.84 -45.82
CA SER A 380 12.40 -2.96 -47.20
C SER A 380 11.21 -2.95 -48.16
N GLY A 381 11.08 -1.87 -48.92
CA GLY A 381 10.26 -1.82 -50.14
C GLY A 381 9.19 -0.74 -50.18
N GLY A 382 9.41 0.30 -51.00
CA GLY A 382 8.32 1.13 -51.52
C GLY A 382 8.57 2.64 -51.54
N SER A 383 9.11 3.11 -52.66
CA SER A 383 8.92 4.41 -53.33
C SER A 383 8.71 5.72 -52.53
N SER A 384 9.52 6.69 -52.91
CA SER A 384 9.39 8.14 -52.71
C SER A 384 7.96 8.71 -52.83
N LYS A 385 7.42 9.21 -51.71
CA LYS A 385 6.54 10.40 -51.65
C LYS A 385 6.26 10.82 -50.20
N GLY A 386 6.75 12.01 -49.81
CA GLY A 386 6.16 12.82 -48.73
C GLY A 386 6.98 12.97 -47.43
N GLY A 387 7.92 13.94 -47.40
CA GLY A 387 8.59 14.36 -46.15
C GLY A 387 7.65 14.95 -45.08
N LEU A 388 6.47 15.45 -45.48
CA LEU A 388 5.46 16.01 -44.57
C LEU A 388 4.54 14.95 -43.93
N SER A 389 4.33 13.80 -44.58
CA SER A 389 3.56 12.69 -44.00
C SER A 389 4.39 11.95 -42.95
N ARG A 390 5.71 11.85 -43.15
CA ARG A 390 6.65 11.36 -42.13
C ARG A 390 6.65 12.26 -40.90
N LEU A 391 6.69 13.58 -41.08
CA LEU A 391 6.67 14.54 -39.96
C LEU A 391 5.34 14.54 -39.21
N LYS A 392 4.19 14.43 -39.91
CA LYS A 392 2.88 14.24 -39.26
C LYS A 392 2.78 12.91 -38.53
N ARG A 393 3.28 11.81 -39.13
CA ARG A 393 3.36 10.49 -38.50
C ARG A 393 4.22 10.53 -37.25
N GLU A 394 5.37 11.18 -37.33
CA GLU A 394 6.29 11.38 -36.21
C GLU A 394 5.70 12.30 -35.12
N TRP A 395 4.84 13.26 -35.50
CA TRP A 395 4.12 14.11 -34.55
C TRP A 395 2.94 13.39 -33.86
N THR A 396 2.19 12.58 -34.61
CA THR A 396 1.14 11.72 -34.07
C THR A 396 1.75 10.61 -33.22
N GLU A 397 2.87 10.03 -33.66
CA GLU A 397 3.61 9.03 -32.92
C GLU A 397 4.20 9.62 -31.65
N ARG A 398 4.80 10.82 -31.67
CA ARG A 398 5.20 11.50 -30.42
C ARG A 398 4.02 11.80 -29.50
N ARG A 399 2.82 12.07 -30.03
CA ARG A 399 1.62 12.30 -29.22
C ARG A 399 1.09 10.99 -28.65
N GLU A 400 1.15 9.91 -29.42
CA GLU A 400 0.77 8.57 -29.00
C GLU A 400 1.79 8.00 -28.01
N GLU A 401 3.09 8.15 -28.24
CA GLU A 401 4.15 7.85 -27.28
C GLU A 401 3.97 8.64 -26.00
N ARG A 402 3.64 9.95 -26.06
CA ARG A 402 3.33 10.74 -24.86
C ARG A 402 2.07 10.28 -24.14
N ARG A 403 1.08 9.75 -24.86
CA ARG A 403 -0.13 9.17 -24.26
C ARG A 403 0.19 7.82 -23.64
N VAL A 404 0.85 6.94 -24.38
CA VAL A 404 1.30 5.62 -23.91
C VAL A 404 2.24 5.76 -22.73
N THR A 405 3.18 6.71 -22.70
CA THR A 405 4.04 6.93 -21.53
C THR A 405 3.26 7.45 -20.33
N LYS A 406 2.31 8.37 -20.55
CA LYS A 406 1.42 8.87 -19.48
C LYS A 406 0.49 7.78 -18.94
N ASP A 407 -0.15 7.02 -19.82
CA ASP A 407 -1.02 5.88 -19.50
C ASP A 407 -0.20 4.74 -18.89
N ALA A 408 1.08 4.65 -19.27
CA ALA A 408 2.08 3.80 -18.65
C ALA A 408 2.58 4.32 -17.28
N GLY A 409 1.99 5.38 -16.73
CA GLY A 409 2.37 5.96 -15.43
C GLY A 409 3.75 6.63 -15.47
N GLY A 410 4.09 7.32 -16.56
CA GLY A 410 5.24 8.20 -16.62
C GLY A 410 4.86 9.63 -16.19
N SER A 411 5.53 10.14 -15.15
CA SER A 411 5.47 11.55 -14.77
C SER A 411 6.19 12.46 -15.77
N ARG A 412 5.78 13.74 -15.85
CA ARG A 412 6.41 14.80 -16.68
C ARG A 412 7.85 15.13 -16.27
N SER A 413 8.34 14.54 -15.18
CA SER A 413 9.62 14.85 -14.56
C SER A 413 10.73 13.88 -14.97
N GLU A 414 10.90 13.63 -16.28
CA GLU A 414 12.05 12.85 -16.77
C GLU A 414 13.41 13.55 -16.47
N LYS A 415 13.36 14.83 -16.07
CA LYS A 415 14.51 15.69 -15.73
C LYS A 415 14.56 16.18 -14.27
N GLY A 416 13.60 15.81 -13.40
CA GLY A 416 13.64 16.20 -11.99
C GLY A 416 14.40 15.21 -11.11
N PRO A 417 14.70 15.57 -9.85
CA PRO A 417 15.12 14.59 -8.86
C PRO A 417 14.03 13.52 -8.72
N LEU A 418 14.40 12.25 -8.86
CA LEU A 418 13.49 11.12 -8.64
C LEU A 418 13.05 11.13 -7.17
N ASP A 419 11.75 11.19 -6.88
CA ASP A 419 11.32 10.92 -5.51
C ASP A 419 11.44 9.42 -5.19
N ALA A 420 11.59 9.08 -3.91
CA ALA A 420 11.73 7.69 -3.48
C ALA A 420 10.46 6.90 -3.81
N GLY A 421 10.51 6.07 -4.86
CA GLY A 421 9.39 5.25 -5.30
C GLY A 421 8.34 5.96 -6.13
N ASP A 422 8.75 6.95 -6.93
CA ASP A 422 7.89 7.90 -7.65
C ASP A 422 6.83 7.27 -8.56
N ASP A 423 6.99 6.02 -9.03
CA ASP A 423 6.01 5.34 -9.89
C ASP A 423 6.12 3.81 -9.77
N ALA A 424 5.87 3.24 -8.58
CA ALA A 424 6.04 1.81 -8.30
C ALA A 424 7.46 1.24 -8.58
N GLY A 425 8.45 2.11 -8.80
CA GLY A 425 9.83 1.76 -9.18
C GLY A 425 10.11 1.72 -10.68
N ARG A 426 9.23 2.31 -11.49
CA ARG A 426 9.34 2.40 -12.95
C ARG A 426 10.61 3.12 -13.41
N ASP A 427 10.91 4.27 -12.83
CA ASP A 427 12.03 5.09 -13.28
C ASP A 427 13.39 4.48 -12.92
N GLU A 428 13.48 3.84 -11.75
CA GLU A 428 14.68 3.09 -11.35
C GLU A 428 14.94 1.94 -12.32
N GLU A 429 13.89 1.17 -12.65
CA GLU A 429 14.01 0.08 -13.63
C GLU A 429 14.38 0.62 -15.02
N GLY A 430 13.75 1.71 -15.47
CA GLY A 430 14.05 2.35 -16.75
C GLY A 430 15.51 2.79 -16.88
N ARG A 431 16.10 3.33 -15.81
CA ARG A 431 17.52 3.71 -15.77
C ARG A 431 18.44 2.50 -15.82
N VAL A 432 18.12 1.44 -15.07
CA VAL A 432 18.89 0.20 -15.11
C VAL A 432 18.87 -0.40 -16.51
N LEU A 433 17.71 -0.45 -17.16
CA LEU A 433 17.58 -0.93 -18.54
C LEU A 433 18.42 -0.08 -19.51
N ALA A 434 18.37 1.24 -19.41
CA ALA A 434 19.14 2.14 -20.27
C ALA A 434 20.66 1.95 -20.11
N MET A 435 21.12 1.82 -18.86
CA MET A 435 22.52 1.55 -18.55
C MET A 435 22.98 0.20 -19.16
N LEU A 436 22.21 -0.87 -18.96
CA LEU A 436 22.56 -2.20 -19.45
C LEU A 436 22.50 -2.27 -20.97
N GLU A 437 21.50 -1.67 -21.60
CA GLU A 437 21.37 -1.66 -23.07
C GLU A 437 22.55 -0.94 -23.70
N THR A 438 22.91 0.24 -23.19
CA THR A 438 24.08 1.00 -23.67
C THR A 438 25.36 0.18 -23.55
N LYS A 439 25.56 -0.49 -22.39
CA LYS A 439 26.74 -1.33 -22.15
C LYS A 439 26.80 -2.52 -23.11
N TRP A 440 25.70 -3.28 -23.21
CA TRP A 440 25.68 -4.52 -23.97
C TRP A 440 25.66 -4.30 -25.48
N VAL A 441 25.00 -3.25 -25.97
CA VAL A 441 25.08 -2.86 -27.40
C VAL A 441 26.52 -2.52 -27.77
N LYS A 442 27.19 -1.67 -26.99
CA LYS A 442 28.61 -1.33 -27.22
C LYS A 442 29.49 -2.58 -27.19
N MET A 443 29.31 -3.46 -26.21
CA MET A 443 30.06 -4.71 -26.12
C MET A 443 29.79 -5.64 -27.31
N ASN A 444 28.54 -5.73 -27.76
CA ASN A 444 28.17 -6.53 -28.90
C ASN A 444 28.76 -5.98 -30.20
N ASP A 445 28.67 -4.68 -30.44
CA ASP A 445 29.16 -4.05 -31.68
C ASP A 445 30.69 -4.06 -31.79
N THR A 446 31.39 -4.05 -30.65
CA THR A 446 32.86 -4.01 -30.60
C THR A 446 33.53 -5.37 -30.52
N MET A 447 32.93 -6.36 -29.84
CA MET A 447 33.60 -7.62 -29.51
C MET A 447 32.86 -8.86 -30.02
N ASN A 448 31.54 -8.96 -29.79
CA ASN A 448 30.83 -10.23 -29.99
C ASN A 448 30.17 -10.36 -31.36
N THR A 449 29.67 -9.25 -31.92
CA THR A 449 28.96 -9.17 -33.20
C THR A 449 27.77 -10.15 -33.32
N HIS A 450 27.10 -10.48 -32.21
CA HIS A 450 25.98 -11.41 -32.24
C HIS A 450 24.74 -10.75 -32.86
N PRO A 451 23.97 -11.47 -33.70
CA PRO A 451 22.70 -10.98 -34.20
C PRO A 451 21.71 -10.78 -33.04
N ILE A 452 20.93 -9.70 -33.09
CA ILE A 452 19.93 -9.38 -32.07
C ILE A 452 18.56 -9.89 -32.55
N PRO A 453 17.97 -10.91 -31.89
CA PRO A 453 16.67 -11.43 -32.29
C PRO A 453 15.53 -10.42 -32.01
N PRO A 454 14.35 -10.59 -32.63
CA PRO A 454 13.19 -9.76 -32.34
C PRO A 454 12.69 -9.98 -30.90
N SER A 455 12.29 -8.89 -30.24
CA SER A 455 11.88 -8.91 -28.82
C SER A 455 10.44 -9.35 -28.57
N ALA A 456 9.56 -9.22 -29.56
CA ALA A 456 8.14 -9.60 -29.45
C ALA A 456 7.89 -11.08 -29.05
N PRO A 457 8.54 -12.09 -29.69
CA PRO A 457 8.31 -13.50 -29.33
C PRO A 457 8.82 -13.86 -27.93
N LEU A 458 9.72 -13.06 -27.35
CA LEU A 458 10.22 -13.29 -25.98
C LEU A 458 9.15 -12.99 -24.93
N LEU A 459 8.34 -11.95 -25.16
CA LEU A 459 7.24 -11.58 -24.27
C LEU A 459 6.09 -12.59 -24.29
N SER A 460 5.80 -13.17 -25.47
CA SER A 460 4.73 -14.17 -25.60
C SER A 460 5.08 -15.53 -24.98
N ASN A 461 6.38 -15.82 -24.82
CA ASN A 461 6.88 -17.10 -24.32
C ASN A 461 7.50 -17.00 -22.91
N LEU A 462 7.05 -16.03 -22.10
CA LEU A 462 7.51 -15.92 -20.72
C LEU A 462 7.12 -17.19 -19.93
N PRO A 463 8.07 -17.82 -19.21
CA PRO A 463 7.75 -18.97 -18.38
C PRO A 463 6.91 -18.54 -17.18
N SER A 464 6.15 -19.48 -16.62
CA SER A 464 5.32 -19.21 -15.43
C SER A 464 6.16 -18.80 -14.22
N GLY A 465 5.57 -17.90 -13.43
CA GLY A 465 6.13 -17.42 -12.18
C GLY A 465 6.48 -18.53 -11.19
N ARG A 466 7.29 -18.19 -10.20
CA ARG A 466 7.58 -19.04 -9.06
C ARG A 466 7.25 -18.29 -7.78
N ASP A 467 6.48 -18.92 -6.89
CA ASP A 467 6.26 -18.41 -5.54
C ASP A 467 7.52 -18.58 -4.68
N ILE A 468 7.86 -17.52 -3.94
CA ILE A 468 8.90 -17.53 -2.91
C ILE A 468 8.31 -17.63 -1.51
N HIS A 469 7.12 -17.07 -1.32
CA HIS A 469 6.41 -17.07 -0.06
C HIS A 469 5.41 -18.23 -0.09
N SER A 470 5.40 -19.05 0.96
CA SER A 470 4.25 -19.91 1.20
C SER A 470 2.99 -19.07 1.35
N PRO A 471 1.80 -19.58 1.01
CA PRO A 471 0.54 -18.90 1.30
C PRO A 471 0.55 -18.40 2.76
N PRO A 472 0.34 -17.09 3.00
CA PRO A 472 0.36 -16.56 4.35
C PRO A 472 -0.63 -17.35 5.22
N THR A 473 -0.19 -17.70 6.43
CA THR A 473 -1.10 -18.29 7.41
C THR A 473 -2.28 -17.34 7.64
N PRO A 474 -3.50 -17.87 7.88
CA PRO A 474 -4.63 -17.03 8.24
C PRO A 474 -4.26 -16.07 9.36
N TYR A 475 -4.70 -14.82 9.24
CA TYR A 475 -4.43 -13.82 10.26
C TYR A 475 -5.02 -14.27 11.59
N GLN A 476 -4.16 -14.42 12.60
CA GLN A 476 -4.58 -14.68 13.97
C GLN A 476 -4.58 -13.36 14.73
N PRO A 477 -5.75 -12.85 15.16
CA PRO A 477 -5.81 -11.63 15.91
C PRO A 477 -5.16 -11.82 17.30
N PRO A 478 -4.51 -10.79 17.85
CA PRO A 478 -4.09 -10.82 19.23
C PRO A 478 -5.32 -10.97 20.14
N SER A 479 -5.24 -11.87 21.11
CA SER A 479 -6.25 -12.07 22.15
C SER A 479 -5.91 -11.25 23.39
N LEU A 480 -6.91 -11.00 24.24
CA LEU A 480 -6.68 -10.38 25.54
C LEU A 480 -6.00 -11.39 26.47
N ASP A 481 -5.03 -10.90 27.25
CA ASP A 481 -4.37 -11.72 28.26
C ASP A 481 -5.34 -12.04 29.41
N GLN A 482 -5.10 -13.16 30.10
CA GLN A 482 -5.92 -13.57 31.25
C GLN A 482 -6.01 -12.47 32.31
N ASP A 483 -4.90 -11.76 32.59
CA ASP A 483 -4.87 -10.66 33.55
C ASP A 483 -5.70 -9.46 33.12
N GLN A 484 -5.76 -9.19 31.81
CA GLN A 484 -6.58 -8.11 31.26
C GLN A 484 -8.06 -8.46 31.40
N LEU A 485 -8.44 -9.70 31.08
CA LEU A 485 -9.81 -10.21 31.28
C LEU A 485 -10.22 -10.17 32.76
N MET A 486 -9.37 -10.66 33.67
CA MET A 486 -9.64 -10.62 35.10
C MET A 486 -9.85 -9.20 35.62
N ARG A 487 -9.03 -8.23 35.19
CA ARG A 487 -9.22 -6.81 35.54
C ARG A 487 -10.56 -6.26 35.04
N MET A 488 -11.04 -6.71 33.89
CA MET A 488 -12.30 -6.24 33.33
C MET A 488 -13.57 -6.78 34.02
N ARG A 489 -13.41 -7.69 34.99
CA ARG A 489 -14.51 -8.14 35.86
C ARG A 489 -14.89 -7.08 36.90
N ALA A 490 -13.97 -6.15 37.21
CA ALA A 490 -14.27 -5.04 38.08
C ALA A 490 -15.27 -4.07 37.41
N PRO A 491 -16.19 -3.45 38.17
CA PRO A 491 -17.03 -2.38 37.67
C PRO A 491 -16.19 -1.26 37.05
N PRO A 492 -16.74 -0.53 36.07
CA PRO A 492 -16.02 0.58 35.46
C PRO A 492 -15.78 1.70 36.48
N ASP A 493 -14.62 2.34 36.41
CA ASP A 493 -14.30 3.50 37.23
C ASP A 493 -15.11 4.73 36.75
N GLU A 494 -15.96 5.29 37.61
CA GLU A 494 -16.82 6.47 37.31
C GLU A 494 -16.02 7.73 36.90
N ARG A 495 -14.70 7.74 37.10
CA ARG A 495 -13.82 8.86 36.74
C ARG A 495 -13.44 8.88 35.26
N ASP A 496 -13.59 7.75 34.57
CA ASP A 496 -13.21 7.57 33.17
C ASP A 496 -14.41 7.66 32.21
N ASP A 497 -15.55 8.20 32.67
CA ASP A 497 -16.71 8.43 31.80
C ASP A 497 -16.34 9.45 30.72
N ILE A 498 -16.01 8.94 29.53
CA ILE A 498 -15.72 9.75 28.36
C ILE A 498 -17.05 10.39 27.94
N GLN A 499 -17.29 11.61 28.42
CA GLN A 499 -18.40 12.43 27.97
C GLN A 499 -18.14 12.75 26.49
N VAL A 500 -18.81 12.00 25.59
CA VAL A 500 -18.74 12.21 24.14
C VAL A 500 -19.46 13.53 23.85
N GLY A 501 -18.74 14.63 24.02
CA GLY A 501 -19.20 15.96 23.62
C GLY A 501 -19.52 15.97 22.14
N SER A 502 -20.59 16.70 21.78
CA SER A 502 -20.95 17.00 20.40
C SER A 502 -19.89 17.90 19.77
N ASP A 503 -18.73 17.34 19.44
CA ASP A 503 -17.77 17.94 18.52
C ASP A 503 -18.38 17.84 17.12
N ASP A 504 -19.25 18.79 16.79
CA ASP A 504 -19.63 19.08 15.41
C ASP A 504 -18.36 19.67 14.74
N ASP A 505 -17.53 18.77 14.19
CA ASP A 505 -16.31 19.10 13.46
C ASP A 505 -16.68 20.02 12.28
N SER A 506 -16.47 21.33 12.43
CA SER A 506 -16.39 22.25 11.30
C SER A 506 -15.12 21.93 10.51
N GLU A 507 -15.28 21.11 9.46
CA GLU A 507 -14.25 20.79 8.48
C GLU A 507 -14.08 21.99 7.52
N ASP A 508 -13.24 22.97 7.88
CA ASP A 508 -12.75 23.95 6.90
C ASP A 508 -11.69 23.28 6.01
N ASP A 509 -12.15 22.82 4.85
CA ASP A 509 -11.33 22.67 3.66
C ASP A 509 -11.18 24.05 3.02
N ALA A 510 -10.10 24.76 3.35
CA ALA A 510 -9.67 25.91 2.58
C ALA A 510 -8.14 25.99 2.58
N GLY A 511 -7.54 25.27 1.62
CA GLY A 511 -6.35 25.81 0.98
C GLY A 511 -6.75 27.09 0.25
N GLN A 512 -6.56 28.25 0.87
CA GLN A 512 -6.68 29.53 0.18
C GLN A 512 -5.30 30.03 -0.28
N PRO A 513 -5.14 30.36 -1.57
CA PRO A 513 -4.04 31.19 -2.05
C PRO A 513 -4.29 32.63 -1.57
N GLY A 514 -3.21 33.40 -1.44
CA GLY A 514 -3.23 34.70 -0.79
C GLY A 514 -4.21 35.73 -1.34
N GLY A 515 -4.58 36.66 -0.45
CA GLY A 515 -5.00 38.02 -0.78
C GLY A 515 -6.49 38.24 -1.00
N CYS A 516 -7.23 38.55 0.08
CA CYS A 516 -8.24 39.62 0.05
C CYS A 516 -8.56 40.05 1.49
N GLY A 517 -8.54 41.36 1.74
CA GLY A 517 -8.67 41.96 3.06
C GLY A 517 -10.05 41.79 3.68
N THR A 518 -10.09 41.75 5.01
CA THR A 518 -11.29 41.87 5.81
C THR A 518 -11.90 43.27 5.66
N PRO A 519 -13.23 43.40 5.42
CA PRO A 519 -13.91 44.68 5.39
C PRO A 519 -14.25 45.11 6.82
N GLY A 520 -13.70 46.25 7.26
CA GLY A 520 -14.15 46.91 8.50
C GLY A 520 -13.04 47.24 9.50
N ALA A 521 -12.10 48.09 9.11
CA ALA A 521 -11.37 48.94 10.06
C ALA A 521 -11.05 50.27 9.37
N PHE A 522 -11.44 51.37 10.01
CA PHE A 522 -11.33 52.75 9.52
C PHE A 522 -9.87 53.25 9.42
N PRO A 523 -9.58 54.28 8.59
CA PRO A 523 -8.23 54.62 8.17
C PRO A 523 -7.56 55.70 9.03
N ASP A 524 -6.26 55.48 9.23
CA ASP A 524 -5.13 56.41 9.02
C ASP A 524 -4.85 57.54 10.02
N ARG A 525 -3.62 57.54 10.56
CA ARG A 525 -2.68 58.68 10.46
C ARG A 525 -1.27 58.33 10.96
N SER A 526 -0.34 58.25 10.01
CA SER A 526 1.00 58.87 10.02
C SER A 526 1.74 59.09 11.36
N ALA A 527 2.93 58.50 11.50
CA ALA A 527 4.21 59.25 11.60
C ALA A 527 5.41 58.31 11.82
N THR A 528 6.44 58.59 11.02
CA THR A 528 7.86 58.23 11.09
C THR A 528 8.46 58.15 12.51
N ALA A 529 9.31 57.15 12.77
CA ALA A 529 10.68 57.35 13.26
C ALA A 529 11.46 56.01 13.38
N SER A 530 12.73 56.11 13.02
CA SER A 530 13.85 55.17 13.10
C SER A 530 14.22 54.72 14.52
N SER A 531 14.76 53.49 14.65
CA SER A 531 15.83 53.05 15.58
C SER A 531 16.04 51.53 15.36
N VAL A 532 17.03 51.04 14.62
CA VAL A 532 18.40 50.66 15.07
C VAL A 532 18.48 50.35 16.57
N TYR A 533 18.78 49.09 16.94
CA TYR A 533 19.96 48.71 17.73
C TYR A 533 20.03 47.19 17.99
N TYR A 534 21.25 46.66 17.76
CA TYR A 534 21.89 45.37 18.08
C TYR A 534 21.22 44.04 17.71
#